data_AF-A0A6N9PLI1-F1
#
_entry.id   AF-A0A6N9PLI1-F1
#
_cell.length_a   1.000
_cell.length_b   1.000
_cell.length_c   1.000
_cell.angle_alpha   90.00
_cell.angle_beta   90.00
_cell.angle_gamma   90.00
#
_symmetry.space_group_name_H-M   'P 1'
#
loop_
_entity.id
_entity.type
_entity.pdbx_description
1 polymer ?
#
loop_
_entity_poly.entity_id
_entity_poly.type
_entity_poly.pdbx_seq_one_letter_code
_entity_poly.pdbx_strand_id
1 'polypeptide(L)'
;MTANEYQEKAMATLNPDLSPKDVLINSVMGLCGESGEAIDLVKKWLFTGHGFDRDALIKELGDVAWYLAEAATALGLPLEAVLQSNLDKLQKRYPKGFDSERSRNREES
;
A
#
# COMPACT_ATOMS: atom_id res chain seq x y z
N MET A 1 4.21 16.65 4.96
CA MET A 1 3.27 16.25 3.90
C MET A 1 2.24 15.35 4.52
N THR A 2 0.96 15.67 4.39
CA THR A 2 -0.16 14.80 4.81
C THR A 2 -0.40 13.70 3.76
N ALA A 3 -1.20 12.67 4.09
CA ALA A 3 -1.56 11.64 3.12
C ALA A 3 -2.33 12.20 1.92
N ASN A 4 -3.20 13.18 2.14
CA ASN A 4 -3.97 13.81 1.07
C ASN A 4 -3.09 14.75 0.22
N GLU A 5 -2.17 15.51 0.83
CA GLU A 5 -1.17 16.28 0.08
C GLU A 5 -0.26 15.39 -0.78
N TYR A 6 0.06 14.18 -0.29
CA TYR A 6 0.78 13.18 -1.07
C TYR A 6 -0.06 12.71 -2.26
N GLN A 7 -1.32 12.32 -2.02
CA GLN A 7 -2.24 11.88 -3.07
C GLN A 7 -2.39 12.94 -4.17
N GLU A 8 -2.60 14.20 -3.82
CA GLU A 8 -2.69 15.31 -4.78
C GLU A 8 -1.44 15.41 -5.67
N LYS A 9 -0.25 15.33 -5.06
CA LYS A 9 1.03 15.38 -5.79
C LYS A 9 1.26 14.13 -6.65
N ALA A 10 0.88 12.95 -6.16
CA ALA A 10 1.00 11.70 -6.89
C ALA A 10 0.08 11.69 -8.12
N MET A 11 -1.16 12.16 -7.97
CA MET A 11 -2.14 12.19 -9.07
C MET A 11 -1.82 13.26 -10.12
N ALA A 12 -0.95 14.22 -9.84
CA ALA A 12 -0.40 15.10 -10.86
C ALA A 12 0.43 14.35 -11.93
N THR A 13 0.85 13.10 -11.65
CA THR A 13 1.56 12.24 -12.61
C THR A 13 0.67 11.15 -13.22
N LEU A 14 -0.63 11.12 -12.89
CA LEU A 14 -1.58 10.17 -13.45
C LEU A 14 -1.81 10.46 -14.93
N ASN A 15 -1.96 9.41 -15.74
CA ASN A 15 -2.35 9.57 -17.14
C ASN A 15 -3.81 10.10 -17.23
N PRO A 16 -4.03 11.32 -17.75
CA PRO A 16 -5.36 11.93 -17.80
C PRO A 16 -6.33 11.24 -18.78
N ASP A 17 -5.82 10.38 -19.68
CA ASP A 17 -6.62 9.70 -20.69
C ASP A 17 -7.31 8.43 -20.17
N LEU A 18 -6.99 7.98 -18.95
CA LEU A 18 -7.57 6.77 -18.36
C LEU A 18 -8.99 7.01 -17.85
N SER A 19 -9.90 6.08 -18.16
CA SER A 19 -11.22 6.09 -17.53
C SER A 19 -11.11 5.72 -16.05
N PRO A 20 -12.08 6.09 -15.18
CA PRO A 20 -12.06 5.70 -13.77
C PRO A 20 -11.92 4.18 -13.54
N LYS A 21 -12.51 3.37 -14.42
CA LYS A 21 -12.36 1.92 -14.40
C LYS A 21 -10.93 1.49 -14.71
N ASP A 22 -10.30 2.11 -15.70
CA ASP A 22 -8.93 1.78 -16.09
C ASP A 22 -7.94 2.20 -15.00
N VAL A 23 -8.14 3.36 -14.37
CA VAL A 23 -7.37 3.80 -13.20
C VAL A 23 -7.49 2.79 -12.06
N LEU A 24 -8.70 2.30 -11.76
CA LEU A 24 -8.88 1.28 -10.73
C LEU A 24 -8.14 -0.02 -11.07
N ILE A 25 -8.28 -0.53 -12.30
CA ILE A 25 -7.62 -1.76 -12.71
C ILE A 25 -6.09 -1.58 -12.70
N ASN A 26 -5.58 -0.45 -13.22
CA ASN A 26 -4.18 -0.09 -13.19
C ASN A 26 -3.62 -0.10 -11.77
N SER A 27 -4.33 0.54 -10.84
CA SER A 27 -3.90 0.66 -9.45
C SER A 27 -3.76 -0.69 -8.75
N VAL A 28 -4.73 -1.60 -8.94
CA VAL A 28 -4.70 -2.93 -8.32
C VAL A 28 -3.60 -3.80 -8.93
N MET A 29 -3.39 -3.72 -10.25
CA MET A 29 -2.30 -4.43 -10.92
C MET A 29 -0.93 -3.91 -10.47
N GLY A 30 -0.77 -2.59 -10.37
CA GLY A 30 0.43 -1.95 -9.89
C GLY A 30 0.77 -2.35 -8.45
N LEU A 31 -0.22 -2.32 -7.54
CA LEU A 31 -0.04 -2.81 -6.16
C LEU A 31 0.53 -4.23 -6.10
N CYS A 32 0.08 -5.12 -6.99
CA CYS A 32 0.59 -6.49 -7.08
C CYS A 32 2.03 -6.53 -7.62
N GLY A 33 2.31 -5.77 -8.68
CA GLY A 33 3.64 -5.67 -9.30
C GLY A 33 4.69 -5.20 -8.29
N GLU A 34 4.47 -4.03 -7.69
CA GLU A 34 5.44 -3.40 -6.78
C GLU A 34 5.63 -4.21 -5.49
N SER A 35 4.55 -4.83 -4.97
CA SER A 35 4.68 -5.77 -3.85
C SER A 35 5.51 -7.00 -4.22
N GLY A 36 5.43 -7.43 -5.49
CA GLY A 36 6.24 -8.49 -6.09
C GLY A 36 7.72 -8.14 -6.14
N GLU A 37 8.05 -6.91 -6.54
CA GLU A 37 9.43 -6.41 -6.56
C GLU A 37 10.00 -6.31 -5.14
N ALA A 38 9.22 -5.79 -4.19
CA ALA A 38 9.60 -5.71 -2.78
C ALA A 38 9.93 -7.09 -2.17
N ILE A 39 9.10 -8.12 -2.42
CA ILE A 39 9.39 -9.47 -1.91
C ILE A 39 10.60 -10.09 -2.61
N ASP A 40 10.88 -9.75 -3.87
CA ASP A 40 12.03 -10.28 -4.59
C ASP A 40 13.36 -9.73 -4.03
N LEU A 41 13.40 -8.47 -3.59
CA LEU A 41 14.53 -7.89 -2.86
C LEU A 41 14.79 -8.65 -1.55
N VAL A 42 13.74 -8.90 -0.76
CA VAL A 42 13.84 -9.63 0.51
C VAL A 42 14.26 -11.10 0.26
N LYS A 43 13.73 -11.75 -0.76
CA LYS A 43 14.13 -13.11 -1.16
C LYS A 43 15.61 -13.17 -1.54
N LYS A 44 16.11 -12.20 -2.31
CA LYS A 44 17.52 -12.13 -2.68
C LYS A 44 18.42 -12.02 -1.45
N TRP A 45 18.05 -11.16 -0.50
CA TRP A 45 18.74 -11.01 0.77
C TRP A 45 18.76 -12.32 1.59
N LEU A 46 17.61 -12.97 1.75
CA LEU A 46 17.49 -14.14 2.62
C LEU A 46 18.07 -15.44 2.03
N PHE A 47 17.93 -15.66 0.72
CA PHE A 47 18.15 -16.99 0.13
C PHE A 47 19.27 -17.05 -0.91
N THR A 48 19.77 -15.91 -1.38
CA THR A 48 20.77 -15.88 -2.47
C THR A 48 22.07 -15.20 -2.07
N GLY A 49 22.22 -14.83 -0.79
CA GLY A 49 23.45 -14.24 -0.24
C GLY A 49 23.74 -12.80 -0.66
N HIS A 50 22.77 -12.12 -1.29
CA HIS A 50 22.90 -10.69 -1.60
C HIS A 50 22.84 -9.86 -0.31
N GLY A 51 23.52 -8.70 -0.31
CA GLY A 51 23.36 -7.72 0.74
C GLY A 51 21.93 -7.19 0.82
N PHE A 52 21.50 -6.76 2.01
CA PHE A 52 20.21 -6.10 2.16
C PHE A 52 20.27 -4.70 1.54
N ASP A 53 19.54 -4.50 0.44
CA ASP A 53 19.42 -3.20 -0.23
C ASP A 53 18.22 -2.43 0.33
N ARG A 54 18.49 -1.59 1.33
CA ARG A 54 17.47 -0.78 1.99
C ARG A 54 16.88 0.28 1.06
N ASP A 55 17.70 0.87 0.20
CA ASP A 55 17.28 2.01 -0.62
C ASP A 55 16.42 1.51 -1.78
N ALA A 56 16.74 0.36 -2.36
CA ALA A 56 15.87 -0.33 -3.29
C ALA A 56 14.51 -0.65 -2.65
N LEU A 57 14.49 -1.22 -1.44
CA LEU A 57 13.22 -1.54 -0.77
C LEU A 57 12.37 -0.29 -0.49
N ILE A 58 12.99 0.83 -0.13
CA ILE A 58 12.28 2.10 0.06
C ILE A 58 11.64 2.58 -1.23
N LYS A 59 12.31 2.38 -2.37
CA LYS A 59 11.77 2.72 -3.68
C LYS A 59 10.51 1.90 -4.00
N GLU A 60 10.59 0.57 -3.90
CA GLU A 60 9.44 -0.31 -4.17
C GLU A 60 8.25 -0.01 -3.24
N LEU A 61 8.52 0.30 -1.96
CA LEU A 61 7.46 0.73 -1.03
C LEU A 61 6.86 2.09 -1.39
N GLY A 62 7.65 2.98 -1.99
CA GLY A 62 7.16 4.24 -2.56
C GLY A 62 6.24 4.01 -3.75
N ASP A 63 6.59 3.08 -4.63
CA ASP A 63 5.78 2.71 -5.79
C ASP A 63 4.46 2.03 -5.36
N VAL A 64 4.50 1.17 -4.32
CA VAL A 64 3.28 0.67 -3.64
C VAL A 64 2.41 1.81 -3.10
N ALA A 65 3.01 2.81 -2.46
CA ALA A 65 2.28 3.96 -1.94
C ALA A 65 1.64 4.81 -3.04
N TRP A 66 2.31 4.95 -4.20
CA TRP A 66 1.76 5.64 -5.37
C TRP A 66 0.51 4.93 -5.89
N TYR A 67 0.56 3.61 -6.08
CA TYR A 67 -0.60 2.85 -6.54
C TYR A 67 -1.73 2.79 -5.50
N LEU A 68 -1.42 2.85 -4.19
CA LEU A 68 -2.44 2.99 -3.16
C LEU A 68 -3.17 4.34 -3.27
N ALA A 69 -2.45 5.42 -3.57
CA ALA A 69 -3.04 6.74 -3.82
C ALA A 69 -3.87 6.76 -5.10
N GLU A 70 -3.43 6.08 -6.16
CA GLU A 70 -4.19 5.90 -7.41
C GLU A 70 -5.51 5.15 -7.15
N ALA A 71 -5.47 4.07 -6.38
CA ALA A 71 -6.66 3.31 -6.01
C ALA A 71 -7.66 4.15 -5.19
N ALA A 72 -7.18 4.94 -4.23
CA ALA A 72 -8.03 5.85 -3.46
C ALA A 72 -8.72 6.87 -4.37
N THR A 73 -7.98 7.43 -5.34
CA THR A 73 -8.52 8.36 -6.34
C THR A 73 -9.57 7.70 -7.22
N ALA A 74 -9.32 6.48 -7.71
CA ALA A 74 -10.29 5.73 -8.51
C ALA A 74 -11.59 5.42 -7.76
N LEU A 75 -11.51 5.25 -6.44
CA LEU A 75 -12.66 5.04 -5.55
C LEU A 75 -13.36 6.35 -5.15
N GLY A 76 -12.84 7.52 -5.55
CA GLY A 76 -13.38 8.82 -5.16
C GLY A 76 -13.20 9.12 -3.67
N LEU A 77 -12.15 8.58 -3.04
CA LEU A 77 -11.87 8.72 -1.61
C LEU A 77 -10.54 9.46 -1.39
N PRO A 78 -10.43 10.26 -0.31
CA PRO A 78 -9.14 10.71 0.16
C PRO A 78 -8.33 9.52 0.67
N LEU A 79 -7.02 9.50 0.38
CA LEU A 79 -6.11 8.44 0.81
C LEU A 79 -6.15 8.28 2.33
N GLU A 80 -6.25 9.39 3.07
CA GLU A 80 -6.39 9.38 4.52
C GLU A 80 -7.60 8.56 5.00
N ALA A 81 -8.73 8.54 4.27
CA ALA A 81 -9.88 7.71 4.65
C ALA A 81 -9.58 6.20 4.53
N VAL A 82 -8.80 5.80 3.52
CA VAL A 82 -8.35 4.40 3.36
C VAL A 82 -7.44 4.02 4.54
N LEU A 83 -6.50 4.91 4.90
CA LEU A 83 -5.59 4.69 6.02
C LEU A 83 -6.32 4.68 7.37
N GLN A 84 -7.24 5.62 7.60
CA GLN A 84 -8.02 5.70 8.84
C GLN A 84 -8.91 4.47 9.01
N SER A 85 -9.57 4.01 7.94
CA SER A 85 -10.35 2.77 7.96
C SER A 85 -9.50 1.56 8.37
N ASN A 86 -8.24 1.50 7.93
CA ASN A 86 -7.31 0.48 8.36
C ASN A 86 -6.98 0.59 9.86
N LEU A 87 -6.70 1.79 10.36
CA LEU A 87 -6.41 2.03 11.78
C LEU A 87 -7.59 1.68 12.68
N ASP A 88 -8.80 2.11 12.33
CA ASP A 88 -10.02 1.82 13.10
C ASP A 88 -10.25 0.30 13.20
N LYS A 89 -10.06 -0.41 12.09
CA LYS A 89 -10.14 -1.88 12.03
C LYS A 89 -9.06 -2.53 12.91
N LEU A 90 -7.82 -2.05 12.85
CA LEU A 90 -6.72 -2.59 13.65
C LEU A 90 -6.89 -2.29 15.15
N GLN A 91 -7.37 -1.11 15.53
CA GLN A 91 -7.63 -0.73 16.91
C GLN A 91 -8.75 -1.57 17.53
N LYS A 92 -9.82 -1.86 16.78
CA LYS A 92 -10.88 -2.79 17.22
C LYS A 92 -10.31 -4.19 17.50
N ARG A 93 -9.40 -4.66 16.63
CA ARG A 93 -8.77 -5.98 16.77
C ARG A 93 -7.77 -6.03 17.93
N TYR A 94 -6.95 -4.99 18.06
CA TYR A 94 -5.78 -4.92 18.93
C TYR A 94 -5.83 -3.68 19.83
N PRO A 95 -6.82 -3.55 20.75
CA PRO A 95 -7.04 -2.32 21.53
C PRO A 95 -5.90 -2.01 22.51
N LYS A 96 -5.05 -2.99 22.81
CA LYS A 96 -3.85 -2.86 23.67
C LYS A 96 -2.55 -3.16 22.93
N GLY A 97 -2.57 -3.09 21.59
CA GLY A 97 -1.46 -3.52 20.75
C GLY A 97 -1.56 -5.00 20.36
N PHE A 98 -0.53 -5.49 19.66
CA PHE A 98 -0.51 -6.85 19.09
C PHE A 98 -0.70 -7.92 20.18
N ASP A 99 -1.63 -8.83 19.92
CA ASP A 99 -1.95 -9.96 20.78
C ASP A 99 -2.03 -11.22 19.90
N SER A 100 -1.22 -12.23 20.22
CA SER A 100 -1.06 -13.42 19.39
C SER A 100 -2.30 -14.32 19.40
N GLU A 101 -3.09 -14.33 20.48
CA GLU A 101 -4.34 -15.09 20.54
C GLU A 101 -5.42 -14.44 19.69
N ARG A 102 -5.58 -13.11 19.78
CA ARG A 102 -6.50 -12.35 18.93
C ARG A 102 -6.12 -12.41 17.45
N SER A 103 -4.82 -12.53 17.14
CA SER A 103 -4.35 -12.69 15.77
C SER A 103 -4.76 -14.03 15.13
N ARG A 104 -4.85 -15.09 15.94
CA ARG A 104 -5.30 -16.43 15.51
C ARG A 104 -6.82 -16.54 15.47
N ASN A 105 -7.51 -15.97 16.46
CA ASN A 105 -8.98 -16.03 16.58
C ASN A 105 -9.63 -14.79 15.97
N ARG A 106 -9.43 -14.57 14.66
CA ARG A 106 -9.94 -13.38 13.98
C ARG A 106 -11.46 -13.44 13.89
N GLU A 107 -12.15 -12.49 14.52
CA GLU A 107 -13.54 -12.20 14.19
C GLU A 107 -13.58 -11.52 12.81
N GLU A 108 -14.42 -12.02 11.89
CA GLU A 108 -14.63 -11.40 10.59
C GLU A 108 -15.10 -9.95 10.79
N SER A 109 -14.44 -9.01 10.12
CA SER A 109 -14.72 -7.57 10.20
C SER A 109 -15.63 -7.14 9.07
#